data_AF-A0A3A0B0T2-F1
#
_entry.id   AF-A0A3A0B0T2-F1
#
_cell.length_a   1.000
_cell.length_b   1.000
_cell.length_c   1.000
_cell.angle_alpha   90.00
_cell.angle_beta   90.00
_cell.angle_gamma   90.00
#
_symmetry.space_group_name_H-M   'P 1'
#
loop_
_entity.id
_entity.type
_entity.pdbx_description
1 polymer ?
#
loop_
_entity_poly.entity_id
_entity_poly.type
_entity_poly.pdbx_seq_one_letter_code
_entity_poly.pdbx_strand_id
1 'polypeptide(L)'
;MELMSCEPGIRHAFSPPLSKHSSRIPNHSNGESMHVLVLADMEGISQITSYEELIPMWPAYWEQGRAKMTADVLAAVEGLLAGGATKVTVHDGHGSGARNIIEDQLPAGVAVVGFGEHDRMVRAGEIDATFQVGRHARRGSNSFASHTMVPYFAATIDGHPITESHYEAYRSGVPLLGITGDETLAEQIDQGLAGTPYLVVKHSRGRTEAVPAHATPEESAAAIRDFARECIQHAAERKVPSVPTPFRFEASMQAEAAAMALGREGLETVSPTVVGREISDWWGEFEPAFMAAIFARYPGVTEIPEADPDMHAKIAAASDEQLAAGRAQVVAWLEAQETHWD
;
A
#
# COMPACT_ATOMS: atom_id res chain seq x y z
N MET A 1 23.41 -1.67 -14.45
CA MET A 1 22.20 -1.39 -13.65
C MET A 1 22.66 -0.52 -12.49
N GLU A 2 22.70 0.78 -12.72
CA GLU A 2 23.06 1.79 -11.73
C GLU A 2 21.75 2.55 -11.50
N LEU A 3 20.87 1.96 -10.67
CA LEU A 3 19.92 2.81 -9.96
C LEU A 3 20.81 3.66 -9.07
N MET A 4 20.87 4.95 -9.40
CA MET A 4 21.78 5.93 -8.79
C MET A 4 21.83 5.70 -7.28
N SER A 5 23.00 5.26 -6.82
CA SER A 5 23.30 5.10 -5.41
C SER A 5 23.17 6.46 -4.74
N CYS A 6 22.14 6.64 -3.91
CA CYS A 6 22.17 7.67 -2.88
C CYS A 6 23.32 7.32 -1.91
N GLU A 7 24.20 8.28 -1.66
CA GLU A 7 25.29 8.15 -0.69
C GLU A 7 24.74 7.84 0.72
N PRO A 8 25.45 7.04 1.54
CA PRO A 8 25.00 6.68 2.88
C PRO A 8 25.29 7.83 3.84
N GLY A 9 24.26 8.60 4.19
CA GLY A 9 24.44 9.74 5.07
C GLY A 9 23.15 10.20 5.73
N ILE A 10 22.68 9.44 6.72
CA ILE A 10 22.24 9.89 8.06
C ILE A 10 21.74 8.63 8.79
N ARG A 11 22.44 8.23 9.87
CA ARG A 11 21.99 7.16 10.75
C ARG A 11 20.89 7.71 11.66
N HIS A 12 19.62 7.43 11.37
CA HIS A 12 18.59 7.56 12.38
C HIS A 12 18.58 6.28 13.22
N ALA A 13 18.91 6.44 14.50
CA ALA A 13 18.91 5.35 15.46
C ALA A 13 17.47 4.84 15.62
N PHE A 14 17.22 3.59 15.22
CA PHE A 14 16.06 2.83 15.64
C PHE A 14 15.98 2.90 17.16
N SER A 15 14.98 3.60 17.69
CA SER A 15 14.68 3.54 19.12
C SER A 15 14.16 2.14 19.45
N PRO A 16 14.55 1.54 20.59
CA PRO A 16 14.14 0.19 20.94
C PRO A 16 12.61 0.11 21.10
N PRO A 17 12.00 -1.08 20.90
CA PRO A 17 10.56 -1.24 20.96
C PRO A 17 10.01 -0.83 22.34
N LEU A 18 9.04 0.07 22.34
CA LEU A 18 8.19 0.29 23.50
C LEU A 18 7.38 -1.00 23.74
N SER A 19 7.48 -1.51 24.96
CA SER A 19 6.92 -2.80 25.35
C SER A 19 5.40 -2.87 25.19
N LYS A 20 4.94 -4.01 24.66
CA LYS A 20 3.59 -4.58 24.77
C LYS A 20 2.44 -3.60 24.50
N HIS A 21 1.96 -3.63 23.25
CA HIS A 21 0.64 -3.14 22.90
C HIS A 21 -0.39 -3.70 23.89
N SER A 22 -0.87 -2.83 24.78
CA SER A 22 -2.03 -3.13 25.58
C SER A 22 -3.20 -3.21 24.62
N SER A 23 -3.85 -4.38 24.56
CA SER A 23 -5.06 -4.65 23.79
C SER A 23 -6.27 -3.88 24.34
N ARG A 24 -6.14 -2.58 24.58
CA ARG A 24 -7.25 -1.70 24.88
C ARG A 24 -7.78 -1.18 23.55
N ILE A 25 -8.86 -1.80 23.09
CA ILE A 25 -9.84 -1.09 22.26
C ILE A 25 -10.22 0.15 23.06
N PRO A 26 -9.93 1.38 22.60
CA PRO A 26 -10.40 2.55 23.31
C PRO A 26 -11.93 2.51 23.28
N ASN A 27 -12.52 2.55 24.47
CA ASN A 27 -13.96 2.50 24.64
C ASN A 27 -14.52 3.88 24.30
N HIS A 28 -14.75 4.15 23.01
CA HIS A 28 -15.21 5.45 22.53
C HIS A 28 -16.71 5.64 22.82
N SER A 29 -17.01 5.97 24.07
CA SER A 29 -18.27 6.61 24.44
C SER A 29 -17.99 8.04 24.86
N ASN A 30 -18.61 8.99 24.15
CA ASN A 30 -18.63 10.43 24.34
C ASN A 30 -17.44 11.25 23.79
N GLY A 31 -17.56 11.72 22.54
CA GLY A 31 -16.96 12.98 22.09
C GLY A 31 -15.44 13.03 21.91
N GLU A 32 -14.77 11.88 21.82
CA GLU A 32 -13.34 11.83 21.50
C GLU A 32 -13.10 12.03 19.99
N SER A 33 -12.02 12.73 19.67
CA SER A 33 -11.58 13.02 18.31
C SER A 33 -11.19 11.73 17.58
N MET A 34 -11.88 11.38 16.50
CA MET A 34 -11.51 10.26 15.62
C MET A 34 -10.50 10.72 14.56
N HIS A 35 -9.28 10.19 14.62
CA HIS A 35 -8.22 10.37 13.63
C HIS A 35 -8.14 9.16 12.69
N VAL A 36 -8.52 9.36 11.43
CA VAL A 36 -8.45 8.34 10.38
C VAL A 36 -7.19 8.53 9.54
N LEU A 37 -6.43 7.44 9.34
CA LEU A 37 -5.37 7.37 8.35
C LEU A 37 -5.92 6.79 7.04
N VAL A 38 -5.89 7.58 5.97
CA VAL A 38 -6.21 7.14 4.61
C VAL A 38 -4.94 6.61 3.97
N LEU A 39 -4.91 5.31 3.67
CA LEU A 39 -3.82 4.65 2.97
C LEU A 39 -4.15 4.66 1.47
N ALA A 40 -3.50 5.54 0.71
CA ALA A 40 -3.79 5.76 -0.70
C ALA A 40 -2.77 5.04 -1.59
N ASP A 41 -3.29 4.42 -2.64
CA ASP A 41 -2.54 3.76 -3.68
C ASP A 41 -3.17 4.03 -5.06
N MET A 42 -2.45 3.74 -6.14
CA MET A 42 -2.77 4.31 -7.47
C MET A 42 -3.37 3.29 -8.44
N GLU A 43 -2.96 2.04 -8.37
CA GLU A 43 -3.38 0.95 -9.25
C GLU A 43 -4.89 0.74 -9.23
N GLY A 44 -5.50 0.88 -8.05
CA GLY A 44 -6.93 0.64 -7.81
C GLY A 44 -7.84 1.86 -8.03
N ILE A 45 -7.29 3.02 -8.42
CA ILE A 45 -8.05 4.28 -8.54
C ILE A 45 -9.08 4.19 -9.67
N SER A 46 -10.27 4.73 -9.41
CA SER A 46 -11.49 4.49 -10.18
C SER A 46 -11.36 4.82 -11.66
N GLN A 47 -10.73 5.94 -11.99
CA GLN A 47 -10.60 6.46 -13.36
C GLN A 47 -9.21 6.21 -13.98
N ILE A 48 -8.34 5.44 -13.32
CA ILE A 48 -7.05 5.02 -13.90
C ILE A 48 -7.25 3.71 -14.66
N THR A 49 -7.05 3.78 -15.98
CA THR A 49 -7.34 2.69 -16.91
C THR A 49 -6.12 2.25 -17.72
N SER A 50 -5.04 3.05 -17.71
CA SER A 50 -3.76 2.72 -18.33
C SER A 50 -2.65 2.67 -17.28
N TYR A 51 -1.78 1.65 -17.37
CA TYR A 51 -0.62 1.51 -16.48
C TYR A 51 0.39 2.66 -16.64
N GLU A 52 0.35 3.37 -17.78
CA GLU A 52 1.20 4.54 -18.04
C GLU A 52 0.90 5.69 -17.08
N GLU A 53 -0.31 5.72 -16.50
CA GLU A 53 -0.73 6.74 -15.54
C GLU A 53 -0.18 6.50 -14.15
N LEU A 54 0.28 5.29 -13.84
CA LEU A 54 0.71 4.89 -12.49
C LEU A 54 2.08 5.45 -12.14
N ILE A 55 2.99 5.49 -13.11
CA ILE A 55 4.41 5.73 -12.82
C ILE A 55 5.00 6.88 -13.61
N PRO A 56 6.02 7.56 -13.04
CA PRO A 56 6.62 8.74 -13.66
C PRO A 56 7.39 8.49 -14.97
N MET A 57 7.49 7.23 -15.43
CA MET A 57 8.13 6.86 -16.70
C MET A 57 7.35 7.40 -17.92
N TRP A 58 6.07 7.74 -17.75
CA TRP A 58 5.26 8.47 -18.73
C TRP A 58 4.79 9.79 -18.14
N PRO A 59 5.64 10.84 -18.08
CA PRO A 59 5.37 12.03 -17.25
C PRO A 59 4.00 12.66 -17.51
N ALA A 60 3.60 12.80 -18.77
CA ALA A 60 2.30 13.40 -19.13
C ALA A 60 1.08 12.54 -18.72
N TYR A 61 1.21 11.21 -18.72
CA TYR A 61 0.16 10.30 -18.25
C TYR A 61 0.15 10.22 -16.73
N TRP A 62 1.33 10.19 -16.11
CA TRP A 62 1.46 10.20 -14.66
C TRP A 62 0.84 11.44 -14.02
N GLU A 63 1.03 12.63 -14.59
CA GLU A 63 0.34 13.85 -14.11
C GLU A 63 -1.20 13.74 -14.16
N GLN A 64 -1.74 13.04 -15.16
CA GLN A 64 -3.19 12.76 -15.22
C GLN A 64 -3.60 11.74 -14.15
N GLY A 65 -2.80 10.69 -13.96
CA GLY A 65 -2.99 9.71 -12.90
C GLY A 65 -3.01 10.37 -11.51
N ARG A 66 -2.05 11.25 -11.22
CA ARG A 66 -1.96 12.01 -9.96
C ARG A 66 -3.24 12.81 -9.68
N ALA A 67 -3.76 13.49 -10.70
CA ALA A 67 -5.02 14.22 -10.59
C ALA A 67 -6.20 13.28 -10.28
N LYS A 68 -6.26 12.12 -10.94
CA LYS A 68 -7.29 11.10 -10.70
C LYS A 68 -7.20 10.49 -9.30
N MET A 69 -5.99 10.12 -8.85
CA MET A 69 -5.74 9.61 -7.50
C MET A 69 -6.14 10.64 -6.45
N THR A 70 -5.76 11.91 -6.65
CA THR A 70 -6.14 13.01 -5.76
C THR A 70 -7.66 13.18 -5.68
N ALA A 71 -8.38 13.04 -6.79
CA ALA A 71 -9.84 13.15 -6.81
C ALA A 71 -10.54 12.04 -5.98
N ASP A 72 -10.12 10.79 -6.13
CA ASP A 72 -10.66 9.66 -5.34
C ASP A 72 -10.32 9.82 -3.85
N VAL A 73 -9.09 10.21 -3.52
CA VAL A 73 -8.68 10.48 -2.14
C VAL A 73 -9.46 11.65 -1.54
N LEU A 74 -9.62 12.74 -2.28
CA LEU A 74 -10.42 13.90 -1.86
C LEU A 74 -11.85 13.48 -1.55
N ALA A 75 -12.48 12.68 -2.42
CA ALA A 75 -13.83 12.16 -2.20
C ALA A 75 -13.93 11.32 -0.91
N ALA A 76 -12.97 10.42 -0.68
CA ALA A 76 -12.92 9.63 0.54
C ALA A 76 -12.76 10.50 1.79
N VAL A 77 -11.83 11.47 1.75
CA VAL A 77 -11.58 12.44 2.82
C VAL A 77 -12.84 13.25 3.15
N GLU A 78 -13.53 13.79 2.14
CA GLU A 78 -14.80 14.51 2.32
C GLU A 78 -15.86 13.63 2.97
N GLY A 79 -15.95 12.36 2.55
CA GLY A 79 -16.88 11.38 3.10
C GLY A 79 -16.61 11.09 4.57
N LEU A 80 -15.35 10.80 4.91
CA LEU A 80 -14.91 10.53 6.28
C LEU A 80 -15.19 11.71 7.20
N LEU A 81 -14.79 12.93 6.79
CA LEU A 81 -15.03 14.15 7.58
C LEU A 81 -16.52 14.40 7.79
N ALA A 82 -17.32 14.29 6.73
CA ALA A 82 -18.76 14.51 6.80
C ALA A 82 -19.52 13.40 7.54
N GLY A 83 -18.90 12.22 7.71
CA GLY A 83 -19.44 11.12 8.48
C GLY A 83 -19.01 11.09 9.96
N GLY A 84 -18.07 11.96 10.36
CA GLY A 84 -17.72 12.16 11.77
C GLY A 84 -16.23 12.06 12.11
N ALA A 85 -15.35 11.81 11.14
CA ALA A 85 -13.90 11.92 11.37
C ALA A 85 -13.55 13.36 11.76
N THR A 86 -12.73 13.52 12.79
CA THR A 86 -12.31 14.85 13.29
C THR A 86 -10.93 15.27 12.79
N LYS A 87 -10.13 14.29 12.35
CA LYS A 87 -8.82 14.48 11.73
C LYS A 87 -8.63 13.40 10.68
N VAL A 88 -8.09 13.78 9.53
CA VAL A 88 -7.72 12.85 8.47
C VAL A 88 -6.28 13.13 8.06
N THR A 89 -5.49 12.07 7.95
CA THR A 89 -4.14 12.11 7.37
C THR A 89 -4.11 11.14 6.20
N VAL A 90 -3.48 11.53 5.10
CA VAL A 90 -3.33 10.70 3.90
C VAL A 90 -1.89 10.20 3.85
N HIS A 91 -1.70 8.89 3.82
CA HIS A 91 -0.43 8.29 3.43
C HIS A 91 -0.42 8.10 1.91
N ASP A 92 0.50 8.77 1.23
CA ASP A 92 0.79 8.53 -0.19
C ASP A 92 1.72 7.32 -0.29
N GLY A 93 1.12 6.14 -0.45
CA GLY A 93 1.83 4.85 -0.41
C GLY A 93 2.25 4.32 -1.77
N HIS A 94 1.95 5.03 -2.87
CA HIS A 94 2.19 4.51 -4.21
C HIS A 94 3.64 4.72 -4.67
N GLY A 95 4.26 3.63 -5.13
CA GLY A 95 5.62 3.62 -5.64
C GLY A 95 6.67 3.92 -4.57
N SER A 96 7.92 4.10 -5.00
CA SER A 96 9.08 4.29 -4.09
C SER A 96 9.24 5.74 -3.63
N GLY A 97 8.17 6.37 -3.13
CA GLY A 97 8.22 7.71 -2.53
C GLY A 97 8.09 8.86 -3.53
N ALA A 98 7.34 8.67 -4.62
CA ALA A 98 6.91 9.82 -5.42
C ALA A 98 5.78 10.57 -4.68
N ARG A 99 5.70 11.91 -4.87
CA ARG A 99 4.57 12.70 -4.37
C ARG A 99 3.44 12.67 -5.40
N ASN A 100 2.58 11.67 -5.30
CA ASN A 100 1.48 11.44 -6.23
C ASN A 100 0.27 12.31 -5.90
N ILE A 101 -0.03 12.50 -4.62
CA ILE A 101 -1.14 13.35 -4.16
C ILE A 101 -0.81 14.84 -4.37
N ILE A 102 -1.76 15.57 -4.95
CA ILE A 102 -1.67 17.03 -5.11
C ILE A 102 -2.25 17.70 -3.86
N GLU A 103 -1.40 17.93 -2.87
CA GLU A 103 -1.77 18.40 -1.52
C GLU A 103 -2.65 19.67 -1.53
N ASP A 104 -2.39 20.61 -2.46
CA ASP A 104 -3.12 21.87 -2.59
C ASP A 104 -4.61 21.70 -2.93
N GLN A 105 -5.03 20.50 -3.39
CA GLN A 105 -6.43 20.19 -3.67
C GLN A 105 -7.17 19.61 -2.48
N LEU A 106 -6.46 19.19 -1.42
CA LEU A 106 -7.09 18.62 -0.23
C LEU A 106 -7.64 19.72 0.70
N PRO A 107 -8.66 19.41 1.54
CA PRO A 107 -9.19 20.35 2.50
C PRO A 107 -8.13 20.83 3.49
N ALA A 108 -8.22 22.09 3.92
CA ALA A 108 -7.34 22.64 4.93
C ALA A 108 -7.37 21.78 6.22
N GLY A 109 -6.18 21.42 6.73
CA GLY A 109 -6.03 20.59 7.92
C GLY A 109 -5.84 19.09 7.64
N VAL A 110 -5.98 18.65 6.38
CA VAL A 110 -5.58 17.31 5.95
C VAL A 110 -4.10 17.32 5.60
N ALA A 111 -3.32 16.47 6.24
CA ALA A 111 -1.89 16.32 5.97
C ALA A 111 -1.64 15.12 5.05
N VAL A 112 -0.69 15.25 4.14
CA VAL A 112 -0.14 14.13 3.35
C VAL A 112 1.21 13.74 3.93
N VAL A 113 1.41 12.45 4.14
CA VAL A 113 2.63 11.88 4.74
C VAL A 113 3.19 10.77 3.87
N GLY A 114 4.51 10.64 3.85
CA GLY A 114 5.19 9.50 3.24
C GLY A 114 5.43 8.36 4.24
N PHE A 115 6.17 7.34 3.80
CA PHE A 115 6.42 6.10 4.55
C PHE A 115 6.96 6.29 5.97
N GLY A 116 7.94 7.19 6.17
CA GLY A 116 8.57 7.39 7.48
C GLY A 116 7.62 7.92 8.54
N GLU A 117 6.85 8.97 8.21
CA GLU A 117 5.87 9.55 9.13
C GLU A 117 4.67 8.61 9.33
N HIS A 118 4.25 7.87 8.29
CA HIS A 118 3.27 6.80 8.42
C HIS A 118 3.73 5.72 9.43
N ASP A 119 4.96 5.20 9.32
CA ASP A 119 5.52 4.23 10.27
C ASP A 119 5.52 4.79 11.71
N ARG A 120 5.97 6.04 11.88
CA ARG A 120 5.97 6.71 13.17
C ARG A 120 4.58 6.81 13.78
N MET A 121 3.58 7.26 13.01
CA MET A 121 2.21 7.44 13.48
C MET A 121 1.59 6.12 13.95
N VAL A 122 1.77 5.04 13.17
CA VAL A 122 1.27 3.71 13.53
C VAL A 122 1.93 3.22 14.83
N ARG A 123 3.26 3.32 14.94
CA ARG A 123 3.99 2.88 16.14
C ARG A 123 3.68 3.71 17.38
N ALA A 124 3.41 4.99 17.20
CA ALA A 124 3.05 5.90 18.28
C ALA A 124 1.60 5.73 18.76
N GLY A 125 0.77 4.96 18.03
CA GLY A 125 -0.64 4.77 18.35
C GLY A 125 -1.45 6.06 18.20
N GLU A 126 -1.11 6.88 17.20
CA GLU A 126 -1.74 8.18 16.97
C GLU A 126 -2.97 8.14 16.07
N ILE A 127 -3.29 6.98 15.53
CA ILE A 127 -4.42 6.76 14.62
C ILE A 127 -5.48 5.92 15.33
N ASP A 128 -6.75 6.21 15.07
CA ASP A 128 -7.87 5.46 15.65
C ASP A 128 -8.46 4.45 14.68
N ALA A 129 -8.29 4.67 13.37
CA ALA A 129 -8.78 3.80 12.32
C ALA A 129 -8.03 4.03 11.00
N THR A 130 -8.15 3.07 10.08
CA THR A 130 -7.65 3.19 8.70
C THR A 130 -8.77 3.11 7.68
N PHE A 131 -8.58 3.75 6.53
CA PHE A 131 -9.41 3.59 5.33
C PHE A 131 -8.49 3.46 4.12
N GLN A 132 -8.75 2.52 3.21
CA GLN A 132 -7.85 2.27 2.09
C GLN A 132 -8.47 2.74 0.76
N VAL A 133 -7.72 3.52 -0.01
CA VAL A 133 -8.15 4.09 -1.28
C VAL A 133 -7.31 3.56 -2.43
N GLY A 134 -7.96 3.12 -3.50
CA GLY A 134 -7.27 2.75 -4.74
C GLY A 134 -6.39 1.51 -4.64
N ARG A 135 -6.82 0.49 -3.88
CA ARG A 135 -6.05 -0.74 -3.68
C ARG A 135 -6.25 -1.75 -4.81
N HIS A 136 -5.28 -2.65 -4.98
CA HIS A 136 -5.26 -3.61 -6.07
C HIS A 136 -5.04 -5.06 -5.61
N ALA A 137 -5.35 -6.00 -6.51
CA ALA A 137 -5.15 -7.42 -6.29
C ALA A 137 -3.66 -7.80 -6.18
N ARG A 138 -3.38 -8.88 -5.44
CA ARG A 138 -2.02 -9.42 -5.22
C ARG A 138 -1.39 -10.05 -6.47
N ARG A 139 -0.08 -10.30 -6.43
CA ARG A 139 0.69 -11.04 -7.45
C ARG A 139 -0.03 -12.34 -7.87
N GLY A 140 0.09 -12.66 -9.17
CA GLY A 140 -0.48 -13.87 -9.78
C GLY A 140 -1.99 -13.83 -10.04
N SER A 141 -2.60 -12.68 -9.80
CA SER A 141 -3.95 -12.38 -10.29
C SER A 141 -3.88 -11.93 -11.74
N ASN A 142 -4.88 -12.24 -12.56
CA ASN A 142 -5.02 -11.60 -13.87
C ASN A 142 -5.81 -10.29 -13.75
N SER A 143 -5.30 -9.36 -12.93
CA SER A 143 -5.94 -8.07 -12.62
C SER A 143 -4.98 -6.91 -12.90
N PHE A 144 -5.52 -5.72 -13.13
CA PHE A 144 -4.79 -4.54 -13.54
C PHE A 144 -3.63 -4.24 -12.59
N ALA A 145 -2.42 -4.20 -13.14
CA ALA A 145 -1.17 -3.96 -12.41
C ALA A 145 -0.97 -4.82 -11.14
N SER A 146 -1.58 -6.01 -11.07
CA SER A 146 -1.56 -6.82 -9.84
C SER A 146 -0.14 -7.23 -9.44
N HIS A 147 0.22 -6.97 -8.17
CA HIS A 147 1.47 -7.35 -7.50
C HIS A 147 1.30 -7.31 -5.98
N THR A 148 2.36 -7.60 -5.23
CA THR A 148 2.38 -7.44 -3.77
C THR A 148 3.66 -6.72 -3.38
N MET A 149 3.56 -5.47 -2.91
CA MET A 149 4.64 -4.54 -2.52
C MET A 149 5.55 -4.13 -3.68
N VAL A 150 6.11 -5.11 -4.40
CA VAL A 150 7.04 -4.93 -5.52
C VAL A 150 6.79 -6.00 -6.58
N PRO A 151 7.17 -5.76 -7.85
CA PRO A 151 7.10 -6.77 -8.91
C PRO A 151 7.73 -8.10 -8.51
N TYR A 152 7.10 -9.21 -8.90
CA TYR A 152 7.57 -10.58 -8.64
C TYR A 152 7.67 -10.99 -7.16
N PHE A 153 7.12 -10.22 -6.22
CA PHE A 153 7.07 -10.59 -4.81
C PHE A 153 5.66 -11.09 -4.43
N ALA A 154 5.60 -12.15 -3.63
CA ALA A 154 4.38 -12.60 -2.98
C ALA A 154 4.70 -13.01 -1.54
N ALA A 155 3.71 -12.92 -0.66
CA ALA A 155 3.84 -13.29 0.74
C ALA A 155 2.64 -14.10 1.23
N THR A 156 2.87 -15.00 2.19
CA THR A 156 1.84 -15.73 2.92
C THR A 156 2.02 -15.60 4.42
N ILE A 157 0.90 -15.73 5.13
CA ILE A 157 0.83 -15.93 6.58
C ILE A 157 0.07 -17.25 6.82
N ASP A 158 0.71 -18.20 7.48
CA ASP A 158 0.19 -19.56 7.68
C ASP A 158 -0.30 -20.21 6.37
N GLY A 159 0.47 -20.03 5.29
CA GLY A 159 0.15 -20.53 3.95
C GLY A 159 -1.00 -19.80 3.23
N HIS A 160 -1.63 -18.79 3.86
CA HIS A 160 -2.63 -17.95 3.22
C HIS A 160 -1.96 -16.77 2.53
N PRO A 161 -2.11 -16.60 1.21
CA PRO A 161 -1.48 -15.47 0.54
C PRO A 161 -2.09 -14.15 0.99
N ILE A 162 -1.27 -13.12 1.15
CA ILE A 162 -1.72 -11.80 1.59
C ILE A 162 -1.62 -10.77 0.47
N THR A 163 -2.54 -9.81 0.50
CA THR A 163 -2.45 -8.57 -0.30
C THR A 163 -1.77 -7.49 0.55
N GLU A 164 -1.43 -6.37 -0.07
CA GLU A 164 -0.95 -5.21 0.68
C GLU A 164 -2.01 -4.65 1.63
N SER A 165 -3.31 -4.82 1.31
CA SER A 165 -4.39 -4.45 2.23
C SER A 165 -4.36 -5.25 3.52
N HIS A 166 -4.03 -6.54 3.46
CA HIS A 166 -3.85 -7.39 4.65
C HIS A 166 -2.65 -6.91 5.45
N TYR A 167 -1.51 -6.70 4.79
CA TYR A 167 -0.29 -6.21 5.44
C TYR A 167 -0.56 -4.93 6.22
N GLU A 168 -1.12 -3.90 5.58
CA GLU A 168 -1.38 -2.61 6.22
C GLU A 168 -2.41 -2.70 7.35
N ALA A 169 -3.45 -3.52 7.18
CA ALA A 169 -4.49 -3.67 8.18
C ALA A 169 -3.97 -4.36 9.45
N TYR A 170 -3.17 -5.42 9.30
CA TYR A 170 -2.53 -6.12 10.42
C TYR A 170 -1.48 -5.25 11.11
N ARG A 171 -0.68 -4.54 10.31
CA ARG A 171 0.35 -3.62 10.78
C ARG A 171 -0.21 -2.45 11.58
N SER A 172 -1.31 -1.87 11.12
CA SER A 172 -1.91 -0.68 11.75
C SER A 172 -2.49 -0.96 13.13
N GLY A 173 -2.95 -2.18 13.40
CA GLY A 173 -3.47 -2.59 14.71
C GLY A 173 -4.73 -1.84 15.18
N VAL A 174 -5.44 -1.19 14.25
CA VAL A 174 -6.66 -0.42 14.47
C VAL A 174 -7.76 -0.88 13.50
N PRO A 175 -9.05 -0.53 13.73
CA PRO A 175 -10.11 -0.90 12.81
C PRO A 175 -9.87 -0.44 11.37
N LEU A 176 -10.09 -1.33 10.42
CA LEU A 176 -10.16 -1.01 8.99
C LEU A 176 -11.62 -0.69 8.63
N LEU A 177 -11.87 0.57 8.26
CA LEU A 177 -13.22 1.07 8.03
C LEU A 177 -13.80 0.59 6.70
N GLY A 178 -13.00 0.58 5.65
CA GLY A 178 -13.40 0.18 4.32
C GLY A 178 -12.24 0.26 3.33
N ILE A 179 -12.45 -0.34 2.15
CA ILE A 179 -11.49 -0.39 1.05
C ILE A 179 -12.20 0.00 -0.24
N THR A 180 -11.52 0.77 -1.09
CA THR A 180 -11.91 0.97 -2.49
C THR A 180 -10.84 0.37 -3.41
N GLY A 181 -11.25 -0.26 -4.51
CA GLY A 181 -10.33 -0.89 -5.45
C GLY A 181 -11.01 -1.63 -6.59
N ASP A 182 -10.30 -2.56 -7.23
CA ASP A 182 -10.84 -3.40 -8.29
C ASP A 182 -11.68 -4.59 -7.77
N GLU A 183 -12.41 -5.25 -8.64
CA GLU A 183 -13.26 -6.40 -8.28
C GLU A 183 -12.45 -7.63 -7.87
N THR A 184 -11.24 -7.81 -8.41
CA THR A 184 -10.40 -8.97 -8.11
C THR A 184 -9.85 -8.89 -6.68
N LEU A 185 -9.47 -7.69 -6.23
CA LEU A 185 -9.10 -7.50 -4.82
C LEU A 185 -10.30 -7.76 -3.90
N ALA A 186 -11.53 -7.39 -4.28
CA ALA A 186 -12.72 -7.65 -3.47
C ALA A 186 -12.89 -9.14 -3.13
N GLU A 187 -12.60 -10.02 -4.09
CA GLU A 187 -12.63 -11.49 -3.91
C GLU A 187 -11.49 -12.00 -3.00
N GLN A 188 -10.46 -11.20 -2.80
CA GLN A 188 -9.27 -11.52 -1.99
C GLN A 188 -9.36 -10.97 -0.56
N ILE A 189 -10.37 -10.15 -0.24
CA ILE A 189 -10.59 -9.65 1.13
C ILE A 189 -11.15 -10.78 2.00
N ASP A 190 -10.25 -11.62 2.49
CA ASP A 190 -10.52 -12.84 3.25
C ASP A 190 -9.84 -12.82 4.64
N GLN A 191 -9.83 -13.97 5.32
CA GLN A 191 -9.18 -14.15 6.63
C GLN A 191 -9.53 -13.03 7.64
N GLY A 192 -8.52 -12.32 8.14
CA GLY A 192 -8.70 -11.25 9.11
C GLY A 192 -9.38 -10.00 8.56
N LEU A 193 -9.58 -9.90 7.25
CA LEU A 193 -10.34 -8.83 6.60
C LEU A 193 -11.74 -9.25 6.15
N ALA A 194 -12.14 -10.51 6.33
CA ALA A 194 -13.46 -10.97 5.92
C ALA A 194 -14.58 -10.12 6.54
N GLY A 195 -15.47 -9.59 5.69
CA GLY A 195 -16.56 -8.70 6.10
C GLY A 195 -16.19 -7.21 6.23
N THR A 196 -14.96 -6.83 5.86
CA THR A 196 -14.60 -5.42 5.66
C THR A 196 -15.46 -4.82 4.53
N PRO A 197 -16.07 -3.65 4.73
CA PRO A 197 -16.78 -2.96 3.65
C PRO A 197 -15.87 -2.72 2.46
N TYR A 198 -16.37 -2.97 1.27
CA TYR A 198 -15.60 -2.83 0.04
C TYR A 198 -16.43 -2.16 -1.05
N LEU A 199 -15.85 -1.17 -1.73
CA LEU A 199 -16.42 -0.55 -2.91
C LEU A 199 -15.56 -0.86 -4.13
N VAL A 200 -16.14 -1.60 -5.08
CA VAL A 200 -15.54 -1.80 -6.39
C VAL A 200 -15.69 -0.52 -7.19
N VAL A 201 -14.57 0.11 -7.56
CA VAL A 201 -14.54 1.38 -8.31
C VAL A 201 -14.02 1.21 -9.74
N LYS A 202 -13.46 0.04 -10.07
CA LYS A 202 -12.99 -0.33 -11.40
C LYS A 202 -13.12 -1.83 -11.64
N HIS A 203 -13.13 -2.22 -12.91
CA HIS A 203 -13.14 -3.59 -13.37
C HIS A 203 -11.92 -3.91 -14.22
N SER A 204 -11.12 -4.88 -13.80
CA SER A 204 -9.91 -5.29 -14.52
C SER A 204 -10.21 -6.07 -15.80
N ARG A 205 -9.40 -5.85 -16.83
CA ARG A 205 -9.44 -6.54 -18.14
C ARG A 205 -8.08 -7.16 -18.45
N GLY A 206 -7.52 -7.84 -17.44
CA GLY A 206 -6.14 -8.31 -17.43
C GLY A 206 -5.20 -7.30 -16.78
N ARG A 207 -3.89 -7.51 -16.93
CA ARG A 207 -2.87 -6.75 -16.18
C ARG A 207 -2.60 -5.35 -16.71
N THR A 208 -2.98 -5.04 -17.95
CA THR A 208 -2.64 -3.77 -18.63
C THR A 208 -3.83 -2.84 -18.84
N GLU A 209 -5.06 -3.34 -18.68
CA GLU A 209 -6.27 -2.59 -18.99
C GLU A 209 -7.31 -2.76 -17.89
N ALA A 210 -8.06 -1.69 -17.61
CA ALA A 210 -9.22 -1.71 -16.74
C ALA A 210 -10.30 -0.76 -17.29
N VAL A 211 -11.53 -0.96 -16.85
CA VAL A 211 -12.65 -0.06 -17.13
C VAL A 211 -13.22 0.48 -15.81
N PRO A 212 -13.56 1.77 -15.71
CA PRO A 212 -14.17 2.31 -14.49
C PRO A 212 -15.51 1.63 -14.19
N ALA A 213 -15.83 1.46 -12.90
CA ALA A 213 -17.15 0.98 -12.49
C ALA A 213 -18.25 2.06 -12.63
N HIS A 214 -17.83 3.33 -12.63
CA HIS A 214 -18.68 4.50 -12.81
C HIS A 214 -18.30 5.25 -14.10
N ALA A 215 -19.30 5.77 -14.83
CA ALA A 215 -19.08 6.28 -16.18
C ALA A 215 -18.31 7.61 -16.19
N THR A 216 -18.35 8.36 -15.09
CA THR A 216 -17.71 9.68 -14.97
C THR A 216 -16.89 9.79 -13.68
N PRO A 217 -15.85 10.65 -13.66
CA PRO A 217 -15.13 10.98 -12.43
C PRO A 217 -16.03 11.50 -11.32
N GLU A 218 -17.08 12.27 -11.65
CA GLU A 218 -18.02 12.81 -10.68
C GLU A 218 -18.88 11.71 -10.03
N GLU A 219 -19.30 10.71 -10.80
CA GLU A 219 -20.00 9.54 -10.27
C GLU A 219 -19.08 8.69 -9.37
N SER A 220 -17.83 8.46 -9.78
CA SER A 220 -16.82 7.79 -8.94
C SER A 220 -16.66 8.53 -7.59
N ALA A 221 -16.43 9.85 -7.65
CA ALA A 221 -16.23 10.66 -6.47
C ALA A 221 -17.47 10.66 -5.55
N ALA A 222 -18.68 10.71 -6.12
CA ALA A 222 -19.90 10.60 -5.33
C ALA A 222 -20.01 9.24 -4.62
N ALA A 223 -19.76 8.14 -5.33
CA ALA A 223 -19.82 6.79 -4.76
C ALA A 223 -18.78 6.59 -3.65
N ILE A 224 -17.54 7.01 -3.87
CA ILE A 224 -16.45 6.91 -2.87
C ILE A 224 -16.77 7.75 -1.64
N ARG A 225 -17.27 8.98 -1.82
CA ARG A 225 -17.63 9.87 -0.72
C ARG A 225 -18.76 9.30 0.13
N ASP A 226 -19.80 8.77 -0.51
CA ASP A 226 -20.95 8.19 0.19
C ASP A 226 -20.54 6.91 0.93
N PHE A 227 -19.75 6.05 0.29
CA PHE A 227 -19.21 4.84 0.90
C PHE A 227 -18.30 5.14 2.10
N ALA A 228 -17.38 6.09 1.98
CA ALA A 228 -16.48 6.48 3.07
C ALA A 228 -17.27 7.07 4.25
N ARG A 229 -18.31 7.87 3.97
CA ARG A 229 -19.23 8.40 4.99
C ARG A 229 -19.96 7.29 5.72
N GLU A 230 -20.49 6.31 5.01
CA GLU A 230 -21.17 5.16 5.62
C GLU A 230 -20.20 4.35 6.50
N CYS A 231 -18.99 4.07 6.00
CA CYS A 231 -17.99 3.30 6.72
C CYS A 231 -17.61 3.93 8.08
N ILE A 232 -17.39 5.25 8.11
CA ILE A 232 -17.04 5.95 9.36
C ILE A 232 -18.23 6.04 10.33
N GLN A 233 -19.47 6.14 9.84
CA GLN A 233 -20.67 6.14 10.69
C GLN A 233 -20.84 4.82 11.44
N HIS A 234 -20.33 3.72 10.87
CA HIS A 234 -20.31 2.39 11.48
C HIS A 234 -18.93 1.99 12.06
N ALA A 235 -18.04 2.96 12.32
CA ALA A 235 -16.69 2.70 12.83
C ALA A 235 -16.68 1.90 14.13
N ALA A 236 -17.63 2.17 15.05
CA ALA A 236 -17.74 1.47 16.33
C ALA A 236 -18.07 -0.04 16.20
N GLU A 237 -18.57 -0.47 15.05
CA GLU A 237 -18.87 -1.89 14.75
C GLU A 237 -17.69 -2.61 14.09
N ARG A 238 -16.67 -1.88 13.66
CA ARG A 238 -15.54 -2.44 12.91
C ARG A 238 -14.60 -3.19 13.85
N LYS A 239 -14.22 -4.40 13.44
CA LYS A 239 -13.24 -5.21 14.15
C LYS A 239 -11.84 -4.75 13.77
N VAL A 240 -10.91 -4.86 14.71
CA VAL A 240 -9.48 -4.71 14.47
C VAL A 240 -8.97 -5.98 13.80
N PRO A 241 -8.45 -5.93 12.56
CA PRO A 241 -7.81 -7.07 11.93
C PRO A 241 -6.60 -7.53 12.75
N SER A 242 -6.44 -8.84 12.93
CA SER A 242 -5.30 -9.39 13.68
C SER A 242 -4.88 -10.75 13.15
N VAL A 243 -3.59 -11.04 13.32
CA VAL A 243 -2.99 -12.34 13.02
C VAL A 243 -2.59 -12.99 14.35
N PRO A 244 -3.10 -14.20 14.66
CA PRO A 244 -2.65 -14.93 15.84
C PRO A 244 -1.16 -15.24 15.78
N THR A 245 -0.46 -15.06 16.91
CA THR A 245 0.96 -15.44 17.04
C THR A 245 1.10 -16.72 17.88
N PRO A 246 2.08 -17.60 17.57
CA PRO A 246 3.00 -17.50 16.45
C PRO A 246 2.33 -17.85 15.11
N PHE A 247 2.91 -17.35 14.01
CA PHE A 247 2.51 -17.69 12.64
C PHE A 247 3.73 -17.93 11.75
N ARG A 248 3.53 -18.65 10.65
CA ARG A 248 4.55 -18.86 9.62
C ARG A 248 4.47 -17.77 8.56
N PHE A 249 5.53 -16.98 8.40
CA PHE A 249 5.72 -16.08 7.27
C PHE A 249 6.53 -16.77 6.17
N GLU A 250 6.08 -16.67 4.92
CA GLU A 250 6.85 -17.07 3.74
C GLU A 250 6.75 -15.99 2.66
N ALA A 251 7.84 -15.80 1.92
CA ALA A 251 7.93 -14.88 0.79
C ALA A 251 8.46 -15.61 -0.44
N SER A 252 7.70 -15.53 -1.53
CA SER A 252 8.09 -16.00 -2.87
C SER A 252 8.64 -14.86 -3.71
N MET A 253 9.77 -15.12 -4.36
CA MET A 253 10.46 -14.19 -5.23
C MET A 253 11.37 -14.92 -6.22
N GLN A 254 12.00 -14.18 -7.14
CA GLN A 254 13.01 -14.74 -8.04
C GLN A 254 14.17 -15.37 -7.26
N ALA A 255 14.76 -16.45 -7.78
CA ALA A 255 15.75 -17.24 -7.06
C ALA A 255 16.98 -16.42 -6.61
N GLU A 256 17.40 -15.44 -7.40
CA GLU A 256 18.49 -14.53 -7.06
C GLU A 256 18.14 -13.66 -5.84
N ALA A 257 16.91 -13.16 -5.76
CA ALA A 257 16.43 -12.38 -4.63
C ALA A 257 16.25 -13.28 -3.39
N ALA A 258 15.74 -14.51 -3.54
CA ALA A 258 15.62 -15.45 -2.43
C ALA A 258 16.99 -15.79 -1.82
N ALA A 259 18.01 -15.97 -2.66
CA ALA A 259 19.40 -16.17 -2.22
C ALA A 259 19.97 -14.95 -1.48
N MET A 260 19.59 -13.73 -1.88
CA MET A 260 19.98 -12.49 -1.19
C MET A 260 19.26 -12.26 0.14
N ALA A 261 18.03 -12.75 0.29
CA ALA A 261 17.25 -12.66 1.52
C ALA A 261 17.71 -13.66 2.59
N LEU A 262 18.30 -14.79 2.17
CA LEU A 262 18.69 -15.90 3.05
C LEU A 262 19.57 -15.45 4.23
N GLY A 263 19.17 -15.82 5.44
CA GLY A 263 19.86 -15.54 6.70
C GLY A 263 19.64 -14.13 7.26
N ARG A 264 19.08 -13.20 6.47
CA ARG A 264 18.71 -11.85 6.95
C ARG A 264 17.48 -11.95 7.84
N GLU A 265 17.51 -11.31 9.00
CA GLU A 265 16.39 -11.31 9.96
C GLU A 265 15.83 -12.71 10.23
N GLY A 266 16.71 -13.72 10.23
CA GLY A 266 16.41 -15.13 10.46
C GLY A 266 15.53 -15.81 9.41
N LEU A 267 15.46 -15.26 8.20
CA LEU A 267 14.86 -15.94 7.04
C LEU A 267 15.66 -17.19 6.68
N GLU A 268 14.95 -18.31 6.52
CA GLU A 268 15.51 -19.60 6.12
C GLU A 268 15.01 -20.01 4.74
N THR A 269 15.74 -20.91 4.07
CA THR A 269 15.32 -21.45 2.77
C THR A 269 14.14 -22.40 2.96
N VAL A 270 13.06 -22.15 2.22
CA VAL A 270 11.93 -23.09 2.05
C VAL A 270 12.05 -23.80 0.70
N SER A 271 12.38 -23.06 -0.36
CA SER A 271 12.65 -23.56 -1.71
C SER A 271 13.66 -22.64 -2.42
N PRO A 272 14.09 -22.93 -3.67
CA PRO A 272 14.96 -22.03 -4.43
C PRO A 272 14.39 -20.62 -4.65
N THR A 273 13.07 -20.44 -4.59
CA THR A 273 12.35 -19.17 -4.82
C THR A 273 11.62 -18.68 -3.56
N VAL A 274 11.65 -19.43 -2.45
CA VAL A 274 10.88 -19.12 -1.24
C VAL A 274 11.79 -19.11 -0.01
N VAL A 275 11.69 -18.02 0.75
CA VAL A 275 12.26 -17.90 2.10
C VAL A 275 11.14 -17.77 3.12
N GLY A 276 11.39 -18.17 4.37
CA GLY A 276 10.38 -18.07 5.41
C GLY A 276 10.95 -18.09 6.82
N ARG A 277 10.07 -17.89 7.81
CA ARG A 277 10.42 -17.88 9.24
C ARG A 277 9.15 -18.00 10.09
N GLU A 278 9.26 -18.63 11.25
CA GLU A 278 8.25 -18.55 12.31
C GLU A 278 8.35 -17.21 13.04
N ILE A 279 7.21 -16.54 13.22
CA ILE A 279 7.09 -15.21 13.81
C ILE A 279 6.27 -15.30 15.10
N SER A 280 6.78 -14.72 16.17
CA SER A 280 6.11 -14.53 17.45
C SER A 280 5.83 -13.06 17.78
N ASP A 281 6.51 -12.12 17.12
CA ASP A 281 6.31 -10.67 17.32
C ASP A 281 6.27 -9.90 16.00
N TRP A 282 5.20 -9.13 15.76
CA TRP A 282 5.02 -8.41 14.49
C TRP A 282 6.15 -7.40 14.25
N TRP A 283 6.44 -6.55 15.22
CA TRP A 283 7.34 -5.41 15.02
C TRP A 283 8.82 -5.77 15.13
N GLY A 284 9.15 -6.73 15.99
CA GLY A 284 10.51 -7.18 16.27
C GLY A 284 10.98 -8.31 15.36
N GLU A 285 10.07 -9.08 14.75
CA GLU A 285 10.43 -10.23 13.91
C GLU A 285 9.83 -10.13 12.50
N PHE A 286 8.51 -9.91 12.36
CA PHE A 286 7.87 -9.91 11.03
C PHE A 286 8.29 -8.71 10.18
N GLU A 287 8.15 -7.48 10.68
CA GLU A 287 8.48 -6.27 9.90
C GLU A 287 9.93 -6.29 9.39
N PRO A 288 10.96 -6.57 10.21
CA PRO A 288 12.33 -6.69 9.71
C PRO A 288 12.49 -7.77 8.65
N ALA A 289 11.91 -8.96 8.86
CA ALA A 289 12.00 -10.08 7.92
C ALA A 289 11.29 -9.78 6.60
N PHE A 290 10.09 -9.21 6.66
CA PHE A 290 9.30 -8.80 5.50
C PHE A 290 10.03 -7.75 4.68
N MET A 291 10.58 -6.72 5.32
CA MET A 291 11.37 -5.68 4.65
C MET A 291 12.69 -6.22 4.07
N ALA A 292 13.38 -7.12 4.78
CA ALA A 292 14.59 -7.77 4.27
C ALA A 292 14.30 -8.60 3.00
N ALA A 293 13.15 -9.27 2.96
CA ALA A 293 12.68 -10.02 1.80
C ALA A 293 12.34 -9.10 0.61
N ILE A 294 11.65 -7.99 0.84
CA ILE A 294 11.34 -6.99 -0.21
C ILE A 294 12.63 -6.38 -0.77
N PHE A 295 13.55 -5.93 0.10
CA PHE A 295 14.80 -5.28 -0.32
C PHE A 295 15.78 -6.22 -1.01
N ALA A 296 15.66 -7.53 -0.83
CA ALA A 296 16.48 -8.49 -1.58
C ALA A 296 16.26 -8.39 -3.10
N ARG A 297 15.14 -7.79 -3.54
CA ARG A 297 14.89 -7.50 -4.96
C ARG A 297 15.70 -6.31 -5.51
N TYR A 298 16.21 -5.45 -4.63
CA TYR A 298 16.93 -4.22 -4.96
C TYR A 298 18.30 -4.19 -4.28
N PRO A 299 19.32 -4.84 -4.89
CA PRO A 299 20.66 -4.88 -4.33
C PRO A 299 21.19 -3.47 -4.02
N GLY A 300 21.60 -3.22 -2.78
CA GLY A 300 22.11 -1.93 -2.31
C GLY A 300 21.06 -1.03 -1.63
N VAL A 301 19.78 -1.37 -1.69
CA VAL A 301 18.72 -0.72 -0.90
C VAL A 301 18.58 -1.46 0.43
N THR A 302 18.74 -0.77 1.54
CA THR A 302 18.65 -1.36 2.89
C THR A 302 17.53 -0.77 3.74
N GLU A 303 16.93 0.34 3.29
CA GLU A 303 15.88 1.09 3.99
C GLU A 303 14.89 1.61 2.95
N ILE A 304 13.65 1.92 3.37
CA ILE A 304 12.66 2.54 2.48
C ILE A 304 13.12 3.98 2.24
N PRO A 305 13.41 4.40 1.00
CA PRO A 305 13.74 5.79 0.74
C PRO A 305 12.58 6.69 1.16
N GLU A 306 12.87 7.78 1.85
CA GLU A 306 11.87 8.84 2.01
C GLU A 306 11.44 9.37 0.64
N ALA A 307 10.25 9.98 0.61
CA ALA A 307 9.75 10.57 -0.61
C ALA A 307 10.76 11.59 -1.15
N ASP A 308 11.20 11.40 -2.39
CA ASP A 308 12.24 12.22 -2.99
C ASP A 308 11.66 13.60 -3.36
N PRO A 309 12.03 14.67 -2.64
CA PRO A 309 11.43 15.98 -2.86
C PRO A 309 11.73 16.50 -4.27
N ASP A 310 12.81 16.04 -4.89
CA ASP A 310 13.27 16.45 -6.22
C ASP A 310 12.80 15.48 -7.31
N MET A 311 11.95 14.49 -7.01
CA MET A 311 11.48 13.49 -7.98
C MET A 311 10.94 14.15 -9.25
N HIS A 312 10.10 15.19 -9.14
CA HIS A 312 9.59 15.92 -10.30
C HIS A 312 10.69 16.56 -11.15
N ALA A 313 11.71 17.14 -10.50
CA ALA A 313 12.85 17.73 -11.20
C ALA A 313 13.70 16.65 -11.88
N LYS A 314 13.89 15.50 -11.24
CA LYS A 314 14.62 14.34 -11.79
C LYS A 314 13.89 13.74 -12.99
N ILE A 315 12.58 13.60 -12.92
CA ILE A 315 11.74 13.16 -14.03
C ILE A 315 11.83 14.15 -15.20
N ALA A 316 11.74 15.45 -14.92
CA ALA A 316 11.88 16.49 -15.94
C ALA A 316 13.28 16.52 -16.58
N ALA A 317 14.31 16.09 -15.85
CA ALA A 317 15.69 16.01 -16.32
C ALA A 317 16.05 14.64 -16.94
N ALA A 318 15.17 13.64 -16.87
CA ALA A 318 15.42 12.30 -17.38
C ALA A 318 15.55 12.33 -18.91
N SER A 319 16.56 11.63 -19.44
CA SER A 319 16.73 11.48 -20.88
C SER A 319 15.69 10.53 -21.46
N ASP A 320 15.43 10.65 -22.76
CA ASP A 320 14.54 9.71 -23.48
C ASP A 320 15.02 8.26 -23.35
N GLU A 321 16.34 8.03 -23.28
CA GLU A 321 16.93 6.71 -23.08
C GLU A 321 16.62 6.15 -21.68
N GLN A 322 16.73 6.99 -20.63
CA GLN A 322 16.39 6.59 -19.26
C GLN A 322 14.91 6.25 -19.14
N LEU A 323 14.04 7.08 -19.71
CA LEU A 323 12.60 6.83 -19.74
C LEU A 323 12.27 5.56 -20.54
N ALA A 324 12.87 5.37 -21.71
CA ALA A 324 12.64 4.17 -22.53
C ALA A 324 13.07 2.88 -21.80
N ALA A 325 14.20 2.91 -21.10
CA ALA A 325 14.66 1.77 -20.30
C ALA A 325 13.70 1.44 -19.15
N GLY A 326 13.18 2.45 -18.45
CA GLY A 326 12.19 2.26 -17.38
C GLY A 326 10.86 1.70 -17.92
N ARG A 327 10.35 2.26 -19.03
CA ARG A 327 9.14 1.77 -19.69
C ARG A 327 9.27 0.31 -20.11
N ALA A 328 10.41 -0.07 -20.70
CA ALA A 328 10.65 -1.45 -21.12
C ALA A 328 10.60 -2.44 -19.95
N GLN A 329 11.09 -2.07 -18.77
CA GLN A 329 11.01 -2.92 -17.58
C GLN A 329 9.57 -3.11 -17.10
N VAL A 330 8.78 -2.04 -17.12
CA VAL A 330 7.37 -2.08 -16.67
C VAL A 330 6.52 -2.91 -17.63
N VAL A 331 6.69 -2.71 -18.94
CA VAL A 331 6.02 -3.53 -19.95
C VAL A 331 6.41 -5.00 -19.80
N ALA A 332 7.71 -5.30 -19.67
CA ALA A 332 8.17 -6.67 -19.47
C ALA A 332 7.59 -7.33 -18.20
N TRP A 333 7.39 -6.55 -17.13
CA TRP A 333 6.76 -7.04 -15.91
C TRP A 333 5.25 -7.31 -16.09
N LEU A 334 4.51 -6.40 -16.73
CA LEU A 334 3.08 -6.56 -16.95
C LEU A 334 2.78 -7.72 -17.92
N GLU A 335 3.63 -7.95 -18.91
CA GLU A 335 3.55 -9.06 -19.87
C GLU A 335 4.05 -10.39 -19.30
N ALA A 336 4.77 -10.38 -18.18
CA ALA A 336 5.23 -11.60 -17.55
C ALA A 336 4.05 -12.45 -17.08
N GLN A 337 4.11 -13.75 -17.37
CA GLN A 337 3.19 -14.72 -16.77
C GLN A 337 3.62 -14.98 -15.32
N GLU A 338 3.04 -14.22 -14.40
CA GLU A 338 3.23 -14.47 -12.97
C GLU A 338 2.23 -15.53 -12.51
N THR A 339 2.75 -16.60 -11.90
CA THR A 339 1.90 -17.51 -11.12
C THR A 339 1.63 -16.90 -9.74
N HIS A 340 0.65 -17.48 -9.03
CA HIS A 340 0.27 -17.07 -7.68
C HIS A 340 1.39 -17.21 -6.64
N TRP A 341 2.35 -18.12 -6.83
CA TRP A 341 3.32 -18.44 -5.78
C TRP A 341 4.68 -18.96 -6.24
N ASP A 342 4.80 -19.58 -7.41
CA ASP A 342 6.08 -20.03 -7.99
C ASP A 342 6.53 -19.10 -9.13
#